data_AF-A0AAV8VDH8-F1
#
_entry.id   AF-A0AAV8VDH8-F1
#
_cell.length_a   1.000
_cell.length_b   1.000
_cell.length_c   1.000
_cell.angle_alpha   90.00
_cell.angle_beta   90.00
_cell.angle_gamma   90.00
#
_symmetry.space_group_name_H-M   'P 1'
#
loop_
_entity.id
_entity.type
_entity.pdbx_description
1 polymer ?
#
loop_
_entity_poly.entity_id
_entity_poly.type
_entity_poly.pdbx_seq_one_letter_code
_entity_poly.pdbx_strand_id
1 'polypeptide(L)'
;MALEYALPLDLVEEFKCFSCENYLSVFPVYLKNDGIGAICGRCVPSNQNDFIRDAAYETVAEFIQFPCSYKKNGCDEQLAPDALQKHELTECLFRLYRCPSEANTKCKWLGGYSDLVKHFKESHPNLLLKDLEFQISFDTSSKENLLLCFQNNLFVVKKRFGCA
;
A
#
# COMPACT_ATOMS: atom_id res chain seq x y z
N MET A 1 22.81 -20.41 6.41
CA MET A 1 22.93 -18.99 6.82
C MET A 1 22.74 -18.16 5.56
N ALA A 2 21.64 -17.42 5.45
CA ALA A 2 21.50 -16.43 4.39
C ALA A 2 22.51 -15.30 4.70
N LEU A 3 23.30 -14.92 3.70
CA LEU A 3 24.19 -13.78 3.81
C LEU A 3 23.33 -12.54 3.57
N GLU A 4 22.91 -11.88 4.65
CA GLU A 4 22.24 -10.57 4.56
C GLU A 4 23.32 -9.49 4.57
N TYR A 5 23.36 -8.67 3.52
CA TYR A 5 24.32 -7.58 3.40
C TYR A 5 23.62 -6.24 3.59
N ALA A 6 24.09 -5.47 4.57
CA ALA A 6 23.73 -4.06 4.70
C ALA A 6 24.58 -3.27 3.70
N LEU A 7 23.97 -2.82 2.60
CA LEU A 7 24.62 -1.90 1.67
C LEU A 7 24.68 -0.48 2.28
N PRO A 8 25.69 0.32 1.90
CA PRO A 8 25.71 1.75 2.23
C PRO A 8 24.40 2.43 1.81
N LEU A 9 23.85 3.29 2.67
CA LEU A 9 22.53 3.89 2.46
C LEU A 9 22.45 4.70 1.16
N ASP A 10 23.54 5.39 0.79
CA ASP A 10 23.67 6.16 -0.45
C ASP A 10 23.48 5.28 -1.70
N LEU A 11 23.94 4.03 -1.66
CA LEU A 11 23.75 3.10 -2.77
C LEU A 11 22.31 2.57 -2.82
N VAL A 12 21.71 2.30 -1.65
CA VAL A 12 20.31 1.84 -1.56
C VAL A 12 19.33 2.93 -2.01
N GLU A 13 19.69 4.20 -1.81
CA GLU A 13 18.91 5.36 -2.24
C GLU A 13 18.75 5.47 -3.76
N GLU A 14 19.65 4.87 -4.54
CA GLU A 14 19.56 4.82 -6.01
C GLU A 14 18.53 3.79 -6.51
N PHE A 15 18.21 2.78 -5.70
CA PHE A 15 17.27 1.72 -6.08
C PHE A 15 15.82 2.17 -5.92
N LYS A 16 15.38 3.13 -6.74
CA LYS A 16 14.02 3.69 -6.68
C LYS A 16 13.17 3.32 -7.88
N CYS A 17 11.91 3.04 -7.58
CA CYS A 17 10.87 2.87 -8.56
C CYS A 17 10.57 4.23 -9.23
N PHE A 18 10.68 4.27 -10.56
CA PHE A 18 10.35 5.43 -11.37
C PHE A 18 8.89 5.88 -11.22
N SER A 19 7.98 4.96 -10.85
CA SER A 19 6.54 5.25 -10.76
C SER A 19 6.09 5.71 -9.39
N CYS A 20 6.61 5.15 -8.29
CA CYS A 20 6.14 5.45 -6.93
C CYS A 20 7.22 5.97 -5.99
N GLU A 21 8.47 6.10 -6.45
CA GLU A 21 9.62 6.60 -5.69
C GLU A 21 9.97 5.77 -4.42
N ASN A 22 9.32 4.62 -4.23
CA ASN A 22 9.69 3.64 -3.21
C ASN A 22 10.87 2.80 -3.68
N TYR A 23 11.56 2.15 -2.75
CA TYR A 23 12.68 1.27 -3.07
C TYR A 23 12.26 0.11 -3.99
N LEU A 24 13.13 -0.37 -4.87
CA LEU A 24 12.88 -1.54 -5.74
C LEU A 24 12.90 -2.87 -4.96
N SER A 25 12.34 -2.87 -3.76
CA SER A 25 12.34 -3.96 -2.78
C SER A 25 11.15 -4.91 -2.88
N VAL A 26 10.24 -4.70 -3.84
CA VAL A 26 9.06 -5.57 -4.03
C VAL A 26 9.08 -6.08 -5.45
N PHE A 27 9.07 -7.41 -5.57
CA PHE A 27 9.14 -8.13 -6.83
C PHE A 27 7.74 -8.44 -7.40
N PRO A 28 7.61 -8.69 -8.71
CA PRO A 28 8.66 -8.59 -9.73
C PRO A 28 9.09 -7.13 -10.01
N VAL A 29 10.37 -6.94 -10.36
CA VAL A 29 10.93 -5.65 -10.79
C VAL A 29 11.09 -5.66 -12.30
N TYR A 30 10.70 -4.56 -12.95
CA TYR A 30 10.79 -4.43 -14.39
C TYR A 30 11.62 -3.22 -14.79
N LEU A 31 12.52 -3.40 -15.74
CA LEU A 31 13.25 -2.33 -16.42
C LEU A 31 12.44 -1.82 -17.60
N LYS A 32 12.47 -0.51 -17.82
CA LYS A 32 11.93 0.11 -19.01
C LYS A 32 12.86 -0.12 -20.19
N ASN A 33 12.31 -0.37 -21.38
CA ASN A 33 13.08 -0.69 -22.59
C ASN A 33 14.02 0.44 -23.04
N ASP A 34 13.78 1.68 -22.65
CA ASP A 34 14.68 2.82 -22.92
C ASP A 34 15.91 2.85 -21.97
N GLY A 35 15.94 1.99 -20.95
CA GLY A 35 17.01 1.92 -19.95
C GLY A 35 17.00 3.02 -18.90
N ILE A 36 16.00 3.92 -18.90
CA ILE A 36 15.99 5.14 -18.06
C ILE A 36 15.19 4.96 -16.76
N GLY A 37 14.75 3.74 -16.44
CA GLY A 37 14.13 3.50 -15.15
C GLY A 37 13.65 2.07 -14.92
N ALA A 38 13.34 1.80 -13.66
CA ALA A 38 12.76 0.55 -13.21
C ALA A 38 11.45 0.80 -12.46
N ILE A 39 10.53 -0.16 -12.51
CA ILE A 39 9.29 -0.16 -11.71
C ILE A 39 9.28 -1.38 -10.79
N CYS A 40 8.81 -1.19 -9.56
CA CYS A 40 8.64 -2.28 -8.59
C CYS A 40 7.30 -3.00 -8.76
N GLY A 41 7.16 -4.18 -8.15
CA GLY A 41 5.96 -5.02 -8.20
C GLY A 41 4.71 -4.43 -7.54
N ARG A 42 4.83 -3.28 -6.86
CA ARG A 42 3.67 -2.48 -6.39
C ARG A 42 2.99 -1.69 -7.52
N CYS A 43 3.71 -1.43 -8.60
CA CYS A 43 3.26 -0.59 -9.71
C CYS A 43 2.87 -1.47 -10.90
N VAL A 44 1.82 -1.05 -11.62
CA VAL A 44 1.43 -1.69 -12.87
C VAL A 44 2.06 -0.92 -14.03
N PRO A 45 2.83 -1.56 -14.93
CA PRO A 45 3.35 -0.90 -16.12
C PRO A 45 2.22 -0.36 -16.99
N SER A 46 2.33 0.88 -17.47
CA SER A 46 1.33 1.50 -18.34
C SER A 46 1.11 0.72 -19.64
N ASN A 47 2.18 0.14 -20.18
CA ASN A 47 2.16 -0.74 -21.34
C ASN A 47 3.17 -1.87 -21.10
N GLN A 48 2.71 -3.11 -21.00
CA GLN A 48 3.56 -4.25 -20.64
C GLN A 48 4.69 -4.49 -21.64
N ASN A 49 4.51 -4.12 -22.91
CA ASN A 49 5.53 -4.33 -23.94
C ASN A 49 6.74 -3.40 -23.80
N ASP A 50 6.62 -2.32 -23.02
CA ASP A 50 7.69 -1.35 -22.80
C ASP A 50 8.62 -1.74 -21.65
N PHE A 51 8.38 -2.90 -21.03
CA PHE A 51 9.09 -3.34 -19.83
C PHE A 51 9.54 -4.80 -19.92
N ILE A 52 10.72 -5.07 -19.39
CA ILE A 52 11.28 -6.42 -19.23
C ILE A 52 11.55 -6.70 -17.76
N ARG A 53 11.20 -7.90 -17.29
CA ARG A 53 11.47 -8.29 -15.90
C ARG A 53 12.97 -8.45 -15.69
N ASP A 54 13.49 -7.85 -14.64
CA ASP A 54 14.91 -7.92 -14.27
C ASP A 54 15.14 -8.97 -13.17
N ALA A 55 15.10 -10.24 -13.57
CA ALA A 55 15.33 -11.35 -12.64
C ALA A 55 16.76 -11.38 -12.08
N ALA A 56 17.73 -10.77 -12.78
CA ALA A 56 19.11 -10.68 -12.31
C ALA A 56 19.21 -9.71 -11.12
N TYR A 57 18.58 -8.54 -11.23
CA TYR A 57 18.44 -7.61 -10.12
C TYR A 57 17.71 -8.27 -8.94
N GLU A 58 16.58 -8.92 -9.18
CA GLU A 58 15.79 -9.59 -8.13
C GLU A 58 16.64 -10.60 -7.33
N THR A 59 17.42 -11.43 -8.02
CA THR A 59 18.30 -12.44 -7.39
C THR A 59 19.33 -11.81 -6.44
N VAL A 60 19.87 -10.64 -6.80
CA VAL A 60 20.82 -9.93 -5.94
C VAL A 60 20.09 -9.19 -4.82
N ALA A 61 18.95 -8.58 -5.14
CA ALA A 61 18.14 -7.80 -4.21
C ALA A 61 17.55 -8.63 -3.06
N GLU A 62 17.36 -9.94 -3.23
CA GLU A 62 16.97 -10.86 -2.15
C GLU A 62 17.91 -10.80 -0.93
N PHE A 63 19.18 -10.47 -1.13
CA PHE A 63 20.21 -10.42 -0.08
C PHE A 63 20.46 -9.01 0.48
N ILE A 64 19.76 -8.01 -0.05
CA ILE A 64 19.92 -6.60 0.33
C ILE A 64 18.85 -6.22 1.35
N GLN A 65 19.25 -5.57 2.44
CA GLN A 65 18.30 -4.93 3.35
C GLN A 65 17.90 -3.57 2.81
N PHE A 66 16.59 -3.36 2.67
CA PHE A 66 16.02 -2.08 2.25
C PHE A 66 15.33 -1.41 3.43
N PRO A 67 15.46 -0.08 3.58
CA PRO A 67 14.71 0.64 4.60
C PRO A 67 13.22 0.69 4.25
N CYS A 68 12.39 0.68 5.30
CA CYS A 68 10.94 0.82 5.18
C CYS A 68 10.54 2.08 4.40
N SER A 69 9.57 1.96 3.49
CA SER A 69 8.98 3.11 2.77
C SER A 69 8.41 4.17 3.71
N TYR A 70 8.01 3.79 4.92
CA TYR A 70 7.54 4.67 5.97
C TYR A 70 8.65 5.26 6.85
N LYS A 71 9.93 5.22 6.41
CA LYS A 71 11.05 5.84 7.12
C LYS A 71 10.85 7.33 7.38
N LYS A 72 10.28 8.05 6.41
CA LYS A 72 9.90 9.47 6.56
C LYS A 72 8.82 9.69 7.64
N ASN A 73 8.08 8.65 8.01
CA ASN A 73 7.05 8.68 9.03
C ASN A 73 7.56 8.22 10.40
N GLY A 74 8.82 7.75 10.50
CA GLY A 74 9.44 7.33 11.76
C GLY A 74 9.78 5.84 11.84
N CYS A 75 9.62 5.06 10.76
CA CYS A 75 10.02 3.65 10.77
C CYS A 75 11.51 3.48 10.48
N ASP A 76 12.27 2.97 11.45
CA ASP A 76 13.73 2.75 11.30
C ASP A 76 14.11 1.32 10.86
N GLU A 77 13.12 0.46 10.58
CA GLU A 77 13.33 -0.92 10.15
C GLU A 77 14.03 -1.00 8.78
N GLN A 78 14.98 -1.94 8.67
CA GLN A 78 15.67 -2.30 7.44
C GLN A 78 15.64 -3.82 7.30
N LEU A 79 15.04 -4.31 6.22
CA LEU A 79 14.68 -5.72 6.08
C LEU A 79 14.92 -6.20 4.64
N ALA A 80 15.15 -7.50 4.48
CA ALA A 80 15.17 -8.14 3.16
C ALA A 80 13.78 -8.07 2.48
N PRO A 81 13.68 -8.14 1.14
CA PRO A 81 12.45 -7.95 0.38
C PRO A 81 11.19 -8.62 0.94
N ASP A 82 11.25 -9.93 1.23
CA ASP A 82 10.10 -10.70 1.71
C ASP A 82 9.61 -10.21 3.10
N ALA A 83 10.55 -10.03 4.02
CA ALA A 83 10.24 -9.53 5.36
C ALA A 83 9.78 -8.07 5.33
N LEU A 84 10.38 -7.26 4.46
CA LEU A 84 10.02 -5.87 4.29
C LEU A 84 8.59 -5.71 3.77
N GLN A 85 8.22 -6.49 2.74
CA GLN A 85 6.86 -6.43 2.20
C GLN A 85 5.83 -6.80 3.27
N LYS A 86 6.08 -7.86 4.04
CA LYS A 86 5.22 -8.24 5.17
C LYS A 86 5.15 -7.12 6.21
N HIS A 87 6.29 -6.54 6.58
CA HIS A 87 6.36 -5.43 7.51
C HIS A 87 5.50 -4.25 7.03
N GLU A 88 5.73 -3.75 5.82
CA GLU A 88 5.02 -2.60 5.23
C GLU A 88 3.51 -2.84 5.12
N LEU A 89 3.08 -4.09 4.86
CA LEU A 89 1.68 -4.42 4.65
C LEU A 89 0.91 -4.77 5.94
N THR A 90 1.56 -5.28 6.98
CA THR A 90 0.83 -5.83 8.15
C THR A 90 1.37 -5.43 9.50
N GLU A 91 2.65 -5.04 9.61
CA GLU A 91 3.32 -4.87 10.92
C GLU A 91 3.77 -3.42 11.19
N CYS A 92 3.95 -2.62 10.15
CA CYS A 92 4.46 -1.26 10.27
C CYS A 92 3.46 -0.34 10.96
N LEU A 93 3.79 0.11 12.17
CA LEU A 93 2.98 1.07 12.95
C LEU A 93 2.92 2.46 12.31
N PHE A 94 3.89 2.78 11.45
CA PHE A 94 3.99 4.05 10.73
C PHE A 94 3.27 4.04 9.38
N ARG A 95 2.62 2.91 9.04
CA ARG A 95 1.86 2.77 7.81
C ARG A 95 0.73 3.80 7.75
N LEU A 96 0.62 4.45 6.59
CA LEU A 96 -0.48 5.34 6.27
C LEU A 96 -1.55 4.63 5.43
N TYR A 97 -2.81 4.91 5.76
CA TYR A 97 -3.99 4.40 5.09
C TYR A 97 -4.68 5.51 4.33
N ARG A 98 -4.96 5.25 3.05
CA ARG A 98 -5.91 6.07 2.30
C ARG A 98 -7.31 5.85 2.85
N CYS A 99 -8.12 6.90 2.86
CA CYS A 99 -9.50 6.80 3.31
C CYS A 99 -10.26 5.74 2.49
N PRO A 100 -10.86 4.71 3.11
CA PRO A 100 -11.67 3.72 2.38
C PRO A 100 -12.80 4.33 1.55
N SER A 101 -13.31 5.51 1.93
CA SER A 101 -14.35 6.22 1.18
C SER A 101 -13.84 6.88 -0.11
N GLU A 102 -12.52 7.02 -0.32
CA GLU A 102 -11.92 7.63 -1.52
C GLU A 102 -12.41 6.95 -2.82
N ALA A 103 -12.67 5.64 -2.76
CA ALA A 103 -13.19 4.89 -3.92
C ALA A 103 -14.59 5.36 -4.38
N ASN A 104 -15.35 6.02 -3.50
CA ASN A 104 -16.75 6.40 -3.75
C ASN A 104 -17.03 7.90 -3.45
N THR A 105 -16.04 8.66 -3.01
CA THR A 105 -16.17 10.07 -2.60
C THR A 105 -14.96 10.89 -3.07
N LYS A 106 -14.97 12.21 -2.87
CA LYS A 106 -13.82 13.09 -3.16
C LYS A 106 -12.79 13.16 -2.01
N CYS A 107 -12.90 12.29 -1.00
CA CYS A 107 -11.99 12.29 0.14
C CYS A 107 -10.57 11.95 -0.30
N LYS A 108 -9.58 12.70 0.21
CA LYS A 108 -8.14 12.50 -0.04
C LYS A 108 -7.35 12.32 1.26
N TRP A 109 -8.05 11.96 2.34
CA TRP A 109 -7.42 11.80 3.64
C TRP A 109 -6.43 10.62 3.62
N LEU A 110 -5.27 10.85 4.21
CA LEU A 110 -4.18 9.91 4.39
C LEU A 110 -3.68 10.06 5.82
N GLY A 111 -3.68 8.97 6.58
CA GLY A 111 -3.26 9.02 7.98
C GLY A 111 -3.06 7.64 8.59
N GLY A 112 -2.63 7.60 9.85
CA GLY A 112 -2.36 6.35 10.56
C GLY A 112 -3.64 5.61 10.96
N TYR A 113 -3.47 4.34 11.38
CA TYR A 113 -4.58 3.48 11.83
C TYR A 113 -5.44 4.14 12.92
N SER A 114 -4.79 4.75 13.92
CA SER A 114 -5.46 5.37 15.07
C SER A 114 -6.34 6.58 14.69
N ASP A 115 -5.98 7.30 13.63
CA ASP A 115 -6.69 8.51 13.21
C ASP A 115 -7.86 8.20 12.27
N LEU A 116 -7.92 6.99 11.69
CA LEU A 116 -8.92 6.62 10.69
C LEU A 116 -10.35 6.68 11.24
N VAL A 117 -10.56 6.20 12.47
CA VAL A 117 -11.89 6.24 13.13
C VAL A 117 -12.32 7.68 13.39
N LYS A 118 -11.39 8.51 13.88
CA LYS A 118 -11.64 9.92 14.13
C LYS A 118 -12.02 10.63 12.83
N HIS A 119 -11.26 10.40 11.76
CA HIS A 119 -11.55 10.93 10.43
C HIS A 119 -12.97 10.54 9.95
N PHE A 120 -13.39 9.29 10.10
CA PHE A 120 -14.74 8.87 9.70
C PHE A 120 -15.83 9.54 10.55
N LYS A 121 -15.63 9.70 11.87
CA LYS A 121 -16.59 10.39 12.74
C LYS A 121 -16.81 11.84 12.31
N GLU A 122 -15.75 12.53 11.87
CA GLU A 122 -15.78 13.96 11.54
C GLU A 122 -16.19 14.21 10.08
N SER A 123 -15.65 13.43 9.14
CA SER A 123 -15.79 13.68 7.69
C SER A 123 -16.82 12.77 7.00
N HIS A 124 -17.08 11.59 7.56
CA HIS A 124 -17.95 10.57 6.95
C HIS A 124 -18.87 9.88 7.98
N PRO A 125 -19.61 10.62 8.82
CA PRO A 125 -20.38 10.03 9.91
C PRO A 125 -21.42 9.00 9.43
N ASN A 126 -21.93 9.16 8.20
CA ASN A 126 -22.88 8.24 7.57
C ASN A 126 -22.23 6.96 7.02
N LEU A 127 -20.90 6.93 6.87
CA LEU A 127 -20.16 5.75 6.42
C LEU A 127 -19.51 4.98 7.58
N LEU A 128 -19.76 5.39 8.82
CA LEU A 128 -19.30 4.71 10.02
C LEU A 128 -20.43 3.82 10.57
N LEU A 129 -20.24 2.51 10.48
CA LEU A 129 -21.16 1.53 11.08
C LEU A 129 -20.96 1.52 12.59
N LYS A 130 -21.98 1.98 13.32
CA LYS A 130 -22.02 1.98 14.78
C LYS A 130 -22.50 0.64 15.34
N ASP A 131 -23.39 -0.02 14.61
CA ASP A 131 -24.00 -1.29 14.95
C ASP A 131 -23.64 -2.35 13.90
N LEU A 132 -23.82 -3.63 14.21
CA LEU A 132 -23.58 -4.76 13.28
C LEU A 132 -24.67 -4.90 12.21
N GLU A 133 -25.57 -3.93 12.11
CA GLU A 133 -26.70 -3.90 11.19
C GLU A 133 -26.56 -2.74 10.21
N PHE A 134 -26.95 -2.97 8.95
CA PHE A 134 -26.99 -1.93 7.92
C PHE A 134 -28.21 -2.12 7.04
N GLN A 135 -28.78 -1.01 6.58
CA GLN A 135 -29.94 -1.03 5.68
C GLN A 135 -29.48 -1.05 4.21
N ILE A 136 -30.16 -1.88 3.44
CA ILE A 136 -30.02 -1.94 1.99
C ILE A 136 -31.34 -1.42 1.41
N SER A 137 -31.29 -0.28 0.71
CA SER A 137 -32.38 0.12 -0.18
C SER A 137 -32.07 -0.47 -1.55
N PHE A 138 -33.06 -1.15 -2.13
CA PHE A 138 -33.00 -1.71 -3.47
C PHE A 138 -33.45 -0.70 -4.54
N ASP A 139 -33.92 0.48 -4.12
CA ASP A 139 -34.47 1.51 -5.00
C ASP A 139 -33.36 2.28 -5.74
N THR A 140 -32.11 2.15 -5.28
CA THR A 140 -30.96 2.88 -5.83
C THR A 140 -29.73 1.98 -5.94
N SER A 141 -29.03 2.09 -7.07
CA SER A 141 -27.70 1.51 -7.20
C SER A 141 -26.71 2.28 -6.31
N SER A 142 -26.03 1.58 -5.41
CA SER A 142 -25.08 2.17 -4.46
C SER A 142 -23.76 1.39 -4.43
N LYS A 143 -22.65 2.13 -4.43
CA LYS A 143 -21.31 1.63 -4.17
C LYS A 143 -20.72 2.45 -3.03
N GLU A 144 -20.53 1.82 -1.89
CA GLU A 144 -20.09 2.49 -0.66
C GLU A 144 -19.10 1.61 0.07
N ASN A 145 -18.12 2.25 0.72
CA ASN A 145 -17.18 1.56 1.61
C ASN A 145 -17.44 2.09 3.02
N LEU A 146 -17.98 1.22 3.86
CA LEU A 146 -18.33 1.51 5.24
C LEU A 146 -17.17 1.09 6.15
N LEU A 147 -16.91 1.88 7.19
CA LEU A 147 -15.95 1.52 8.23
C LEU A 147 -16.72 0.93 9.43
N LEU A 148 -16.35 -0.28 9.85
CA LEU A 148 -16.90 -0.95 11.03
C LEU A 148 -15.79 -1.14 12.05
N CYS A 149 -16.04 -0.73 13.29
CA CYS A 149 -15.17 -0.99 14.43
C CYS A 149 -15.78 -2.08 15.30
N PHE A 150 -15.11 -3.21 15.46
CA PHE A 150 -15.60 -4.33 16.27
C PHE A 150 -14.48 -4.93 17.11
N GLN A 151 -14.67 -4.98 18.44
CA GLN A 151 -13.73 -5.57 19.40
C GLN A 151 -12.26 -5.13 19.22
N ASN A 152 -12.00 -3.87 18.84
CA ASN A 152 -10.67 -3.30 18.55
C ASN A 152 -10.09 -3.53 17.13
N ASN A 153 -10.83 -4.17 16.24
CA ASN A 153 -10.46 -4.33 14.83
C ASN A 153 -11.27 -3.38 13.93
N LEU A 154 -10.62 -2.89 12.88
CA LEU A 154 -11.27 -2.11 11.83
C LEU A 154 -11.51 -2.97 10.60
N PHE A 155 -12.76 -2.97 10.14
CA PHE A 155 -13.21 -3.65 8.95
C PHE A 155 -13.72 -2.64 7.93
N VAL A 156 -13.39 -2.87 6.66
CA VAL A 156 -13.99 -2.14 5.54
C VAL A 156 -15.05 -3.01 4.91
N VAL A 157 -16.32 -2.65 5.12
CA VAL A 157 -17.47 -3.34 4.53
C VAL A 157 -17.78 -2.69 3.18
N LYS A 158 -17.58 -3.44 2.10
CA LYS A 158 -17.83 -2.96 0.72
C LYS A 158 -19.26 -3.29 0.33
N LYS A 159 -20.10 -2.27 0.24
CA LYS A 159 -21.48 -2.34 -0.21
C LYS A 159 -21.53 -2.08 -1.71
N ARG A 160 -22.09 -3.01 -2.49
CA ARG A 160 -22.24 -2.89 -3.94
C ARG A 160 -23.58 -3.48 -4.35
N PHE A 161 -24.54 -2.62 -4.69
CA PHE A 161 -25.87 -3.01 -5.13
C PHE A 161 -26.29 -2.18 -6.34
N GLY A 162 -27.04 -2.78 -7.27
CA GLY A 162 -27.54 -2.15 -8.48
C GLY A 162 -27.89 -3.19 -9.55
N CYS A 163 -28.85 -2.89 -10.42
CA CYS A 163 -29.11 -3.70 -11.61
C CYS A 163 -27.96 -3.51 -12.61
N ALA A 164 -27.54 -4.61 -13.24
CA ALA A 164 -26.55 -4.63 -14.32
C ALA A 164 -27.07 -3.90 -15.57
#